data_AF-A0A5E4FHB5-F1
#
_entry.id   AF-A0A5E4FHB5-F1
#
_cell.length_a   1.000
_cell.length_b   1.000
_cell.length_c   1.000
_cell.angle_alpha   90.00
_cell.angle_beta   90.00
_cell.angle_gamma   90.00
#
_symmetry.space_group_name_H-M   'P 1'
#
loop_
_entity.id
_entity.type
_entity.pdbx_description
1 polymer ?
#
loop_
_entity_poly.entity_id
_entity_poly.type
_entity_poly.pdbx_seq_one_letter_code
_entity_poly.pdbx_strand_id
1 'polypeptide(L)'
;MEIDSQIPHMFFITHDELYQAALTEIVEVLASVCKTHRLPLAQTWAPCIQQGKGGCQHSDENYARCVSIVDAACFVADLDILGFHEACSEHHLFQCQGIVGTAFTINKPCFATDIKAFSKTEYPLSHHARMFGLHAAVAIPFRSVYTGPADLVL
;
A
#
# COMPACT_ATOMS: atom_id res chain seq x y z
N MET A 1 28.49 -25.09 -43.23
CA MET A 1 28.14 -25.76 -41.95
C MET A 1 28.07 -24.67 -40.90
N GLU A 2 26.94 -23.99 -40.86
CA GLU A 2 26.59 -23.13 -39.73
C GLU A 2 26.11 -24.05 -38.61
N ILE A 3 26.69 -23.88 -37.42
CA ILE A 3 26.23 -24.55 -36.22
C ILE A 3 25.25 -23.57 -35.57
N ASP A 4 23.95 -23.80 -35.79
CA ASP A 4 22.88 -23.21 -35.00
C ASP A 4 23.06 -23.66 -33.55
N SER A 5 23.54 -22.75 -32.70
CA SER A 5 23.55 -22.95 -31.26
C SER A 5 22.22 -22.44 -30.71
N GLN A 6 21.27 -23.38 -30.64
CA GLN A 6 19.99 -23.18 -29.96
C GLN A 6 20.26 -22.99 -28.45
N ILE A 7 20.21 -21.74 -27.99
CA ILE A 7 20.18 -21.42 -26.56
C ILE A 7 18.75 -21.70 -26.08
N PRO A 8 18.53 -22.54 -25.05
CA PRO A 8 17.19 -22.81 -24.57
C PRO A 8 16.57 -21.52 -24.02
N HIS A 9 15.31 -21.26 -24.38
CA HIS A 9 14.47 -20.19 -23.85
C HIS A 9 14.26 -20.39 -22.34
N MET A 10 15.27 -20.05 -21.54
CA MET A 10 15.12 -19.91 -20.11
C MET A 10 14.48 -18.54 -19.89
N PHE A 11 13.18 -18.54 -19.58
CA PHE A 11 12.42 -17.35 -19.20
C PHE A 11 13.15 -16.66 -18.03
N PHE A 12 13.90 -15.60 -18.31
CA PHE A 12 14.28 -14.64 -17.28
C PHE A 12 13.05 -13.79 -17.03
N ILE A 13 12.25 -14.15 -16.01
CA ILE A 13 11.18 -13.27 -15.54
C ILE A 13 11.84 -11.98 -15.06
N THR A 14 11.42 -10.85 -15.62
CA THR A 14 11.94 -9.55 -15.24
C THR A 14 11.48 -9.19 -13.83
N HIS A 15 12.22 -8.31 -13.15
CA HIS A 15 11.85 -7.84 -11.81
C HIS A 15 10.46 -7.17 -11.81
N ASP A 16 10.11 -6.47 -12.89
CA ASP A 16 8.81 -5.82 -13.05
C ASP A 16 7.68 -6.84 -13.16
N GLU A 17 7.84 -7.90 -13.97
CA GLU A 17 6.84 -8.97 -14.07
C GLU A 17 6.61 -9.69 -12.72
N LEU A 18 7.67 -9.94 -11.96
CA LEU A 18 7.55 -10.52 -10.60
C LEU A 18 6.83 -9.57 -9.63
N TYR A 19 7.10 -8.26 -9.73
CA TYR A 19 6.43 -7.26 -8.93
C TYR A 19 4.94 -7.18 -9.26
N GLN A 20 4.57 -7.14 -10.54
CA GLN A 20 3.15 -7.14 -10.97
C GLN A 20 2.41 -8.42 -10.55
N ALA A 21 3.07 -9.58 -10.63
CA ALA A 21 2.51 -10.83 -10.13
C ALA A 21 2.24 -10.75 -8.62
N ALA A 22 3.20 -10.23 -7.84
CA ALA A 22 3.02 -10.04 -6.40
C ALA A 22 1.88 -9.06 -6.07
N LEU A 23 1.72 -7.96 -6.82
CA LEU A 23 0.59 -7.03 -6.63
C LEU A 23 -0.75 -7.73 -6.89
N THR A 24 -0.81 -8.56 -7.93
CA THR A 24 -2.02 -9.35 -8.26
C THR A 24 -2.39 -10.29 -7.11
N GLU A 25 -1.42 -11.05 -6.58
CA GLU A 25 -1.63 -11.93 -5.43
C GLU A 25 -2.10 -11.15 -4.19
N ILE A 26 -1.54 -9.96 -3.95
CA ILE A 26 -1.96 -9.09 -2.84
C ILE A 26 -3.43 -8.69 -3.00
N VAL A 27 -3.87 -8.24 -4.19
CA VAL A 27 -5.28 -7.90 -4.42
C VAL A 27 -6.20 -9.08 -4.13
N GLU A 28 -5.83 -10.28 -4.56
CA GLU A 28 -6.63 -11.48 -4.31
C GLU A 28 -6.77 -11.78 -2.82
N VAL A 29 -5.67 -11.65 -2.06
CA VAL A 29 -5.68 -11.78 -0.60
C VAL A 29 -6.55 -10.72 0.05
N LEU A 30 -6.37 -9.45 -0.31
CA LEU A 30 -7.18 -8.34 0.22
C LEU A 30 -8.66 -8.52 -0.08
N ALA A 31 -9.01 -8.94 -1.31
CA ALA A 31 -10.37 -9.23 -1.70
C ALA A 31 -10.97 -10.39 -0.89
N SER A 32 -10.20 -11.46 -0.66
CA SER A 32 -10.61 -12.59 0.17
C SER A 32 -10.88 -12.17 1.63
N VAL A 33 -9.98 -11.38 2.22
CA VAL A 33 -10.11 -10.84 3.58
C VAL A 33 -11.33 -9.93 3.69
N CYS A 34 -11.51 -8.99 2.75
CA CYS A 34 -12.68 -8.10 2.71
C CYS A 34 -13.99 -8.87 2.62
N LYS A 35 -14.08 -9.88 1.75
CA LYS A 35 -15.28 -10.71 1.60
C LYS A 35 -15.56 -11.53 2.86
N THR A 36 -14.53 -12.13 3.45
CA THR A 36 -14.64 -12.99 4.62
C THR A 36 -15.05 -12.21 5.86
N HIS A 37 -14.44 -11.05 6.08
CA HIS A 37 -14.65 -10.24 7.28
C HIS A 37 -15.61 -9.06 7.07
N ARG A 38 -16.21 -8.94 5.88
CA ARG A 38 -17.09 -7.83 5.47
C ARG A 38 -16.44 -6.47 5.69
N LEU A 39 -15.14 -6.38 5.41
CA LEU A 39 -14.43 -5.10 5.46
C LEU A 39 -14.77 -4.32 4.18
N PRO A 40 -15.11 -3.03 4.30
CA PRO A 40 -15.50 -2.24 3.14
C PRO A 40 -14.33 -1.91 2.21
N LEU A 41 -13.10 -1.97 2.74
CA LEU A 41 -11.89 -1.52 2.07
C LEU A 41 -10.66 -2.23 2.64
N ALA A 42 -9.72 -2.59 1.77
CA ALA A 42 -8.35 -2.93 2.14
C ALA A 42 -7.39 -2.34 1.09
N GLN A 43 -6.25 -1.82 1.52
CA GLN A 43 -5.35 -1.04 0.67
C GLN A 43 -3.90 -1.34 0.97
N THR A 44 -3.09 -1.41 -0.08
CA THR A 44 -1.63 -1.56 0.07
C THR A 44 -0.97 -0.19 0.02
N TRP A 45 -0.02 0.04 0.91
CA TRP A 45 0.82 1.23 0.98
C TRP A 45 2.28 0.87 0.72
N ALA A 46 3.01 1.72 0.02
CA ALA A 46 4.43 1.55 -0.28
C ALA A 46 5.20 2.88 -0.16
N PRO A 47 6.52 2.87 0.08
CA PRO A 47 7.37 4.04 -0.06
C PRO A 47 7.22 4.71 -1.43
N CYS A 48 7.03 6.04 -1.43
CA CYS A 48 6.85 6.84 -2.65
C CYS A 48 8.02 6.66 -3.63
N ILE A 49 9.25 6.49 -3.11
CA ILE A 49 10.47 6.25 -3.89
C ILE A 49 10.40 4.97 -4.74
N GLN A 50 9.70 3.94 -4.27
CA GLN A 50 9.55 2.66 -4.99
C GLN A 50 8.47 2.74 -6.09
N GLN A 51 7.54 3.69 -5.98
CA GLN A 51 6.45 3.85 -6.94
C GLN A 51 6.78 4.79 -8.09
N GLY A 52 7.96 5.42 -8.10
CA GLY A 52 8.31 6.45 -9.10
C GLY A 52 7.40 7.69 -9.05
N LYS A 53 6.59 7.86 -7.99
CA LYS A 53 5.67 8.99 -7.80
C LYS A 53 6.48 10.23 -7.37
N GLY A 54 7.12 10.90 -8.34
CA GLY A 54 7.94 12.11 -8.15
C GLY A 54 7.18 13.39 -7.74
N GLY A 55 5.99 13.27 -7.13
CA GLY A 55 5.09 14.38 -6.80
C GLY A 55 5.24 14.94 -5.38
N CYS A 56 6.11 14.37 -4.56
CA CYS A 56 6.31 14.86 -3.20
C CYS A 56 7.14 16.15 -3.26
N GLN A 57 6.51 17.32 -3.11
CA GLN A 57 7.18 18.63 -3.08
C GLN A 57 7.98 18.86 -1.78
N HIS A 58 8.69 17.84 -1.32
CA HIS A 58 9.36 17.83 -0.04
C HIS A 58 10.86 17.61 -0.24
N SER A 59 11.67 18.07 0.72
CA SER A 59 13.11 17.80 0.75
C SER A 59 13.41 16.30 0.62
N ASP A 60 14.56 15.95 0.05
CA ASP A 60 14.97 14.55 -0.19
C ASP A 60 14.84 13.65 1.06
N GLU A 61 15.09 14.20 2.26
CA GLU A 61 14.96 13.49 3.54
C GLU A 61 13.51 13.11 3.90
N ASN A 62 12.55 13.98 3.58
CA ASN A 62 11.13 13.71 3.83
C ASN A 62 10.54 12.77 2.78
N TYR A 63 11.06 12.81 1.54
CA TYR A 63 10.65 11.90 0.49
C TYR A 63 10.99 10.44 0.81
N ALA A 64 12.13 10.18 1.46
CA ALA A 64 12.50 8.84 1.91
C ALA A 64 11.54 8.24 2.97
N ARG A 65 10.75 9.09 3.64
CA ARG A 65 9.77 8.69 4.67
C ARG A 65 8.33 8.81 4.19
N CYS A 66 8.12 9.16 2.92
CA CYS A 66 6.83 9.28 2.26
C CYS A 66 6.32 7.91 1.85
N VAL A 67 5.05 7.63 2.14
CA VAL A 67 4.34 6.46 1.66
C VAL A 67 3.02 6.86 1.02
N SER A 68 2.63 6.11 -0.01
CA SER A 68 1.42 6.31 -0.80
C SER A 68 0.78 4.96 -1.11
N ILE A 69 -0.51 4.95 -1.45
CA ILE A 69 -1.15 3.70 -1.83
C ILE A 69 -0.61 3.17 -3.16
N VAL A 70 -0.57 1.84 -3.27
CA VAL A 70 -0.37 1.11 -4.51
C VAL A 70 -1.76 0.88 -5.10
N ASP A 71 -2.21 1.75 -6.01
CA ASP A 71 -3.58 1.70 -6.55
C ASP A 71 -3.91 0.34 -7.18
N ALA A 72 -2.94 -0.27 -7.87
CA ALA A 72 -3.06 -1.61 -8.45
C ALA A 72 -3.17 -2.75 -7.43
N ALA A 73 -2.91 -2.48 -6.14
CA ALA A 73 -2.94 -3.45 -5.05
C ALA A 73 -3.93 -3.05 -3.93
N CYS A 74 -5.09 -2.52 -4.32
CA CYS A 74 -6.18 -2.15 -3.39
C CYS A 74 -7.47 -2.88 -3.77
N PHE A 75 -8.37 -3.05 -2.79
CA PHE A 75 -9.69 -3.63 -3.00
C PHE A 75 -10.77 -2.83 -2.27
N VAL A 76 -11.69 -2.24 -3.03
CA VAL A 76 -12.87 -1.52 -2.53
C VAL A 76 -14.08 -2.45 -2.65
N ALA A 77 -14.62 -2.90 -1.52
CA ALA A 77 -15.79 -3.79 -1.48
C ALA A 77 -17.11 -3.01 -1.44
N ASP A 78 -17.07 -1.79 -0.88
CA ASP A 78 -18.22 -0.91 -0.70
C ASP A 78 -18.01 0.40 -1.47
N LEU A 79 -18.88 0.68 -2.44
CA LEU A 79 -18.80 1.88 -3.27
C LEU A 79 -19.07 3.16 -2.47
N ASP A 80 -19.77 3.08 -1.33
CA ASP A 80 -19.97 4.23 -0.44
C ASP A 80 -18.63 4.68 0.19
N ILE A 81 -17.61 3.81 0.20
CA ILE A 81 -16.26 4.08 0.71
C ILE A 81 -15.27 4.47 -0.40
N LEU A 82 -15.69 4.48 -1.67
CA LEU A 82 -14.82 4.80 -2.81
C LEU A 82 -14.13 6.16 -2.64
N GLY A 83 -14.86 7.18 -2.19
CA GLY A 83 -14.28 8.52 -1.99
C GLY A 83 -13.22 8.59 -0.89
N PHE A 84 -13.18 7.63 0.05
CA PHE A 84 -12.06 7.52 0.98
C PHE A 84 -10.82 6.94 0.30
N HIS A 85 -10.99 5.94 -0.57
CA HIS A 85 -9.90 5.37 -1.36
C HIS A 85 -9.31 6.42 -2.30
N GLU A 86 -10.14 7.18 -3.01
CA GLU A 86 -9.69 8.29 -3.87
C GLU A 86 -8.89 9.33 -3.08
N ALA A 87 -9.35 9.69 -1.87
CA ALA A 87 -8.60 10.57 -0.98
C ALA A 87 -7.24 9.96 -0.58
N CYS A 88 -7.16 8.65 -0.35
CA CYS A 88 -5.88 7.97 -0.10
C CYS A 88 -4.95 8.02 -1.34
N SER A 89 -5.47 7.95 -2.57
CA SER A 89 -4.67 8.07 -3.80
C SER A 89 -4.04 9.45 -3.96
N GLU A 90 -4.72 10.49 -3.48
CA GLU A 90 -4.29 11.89 -3.60
C GLU A 90 -3.37 12.35 -2.46
N HIS A 91 -3.29 11.61 -1.35
CA HIS A 91 -2.55 12.02 -0.16
C HIS A 91 -1.39 11.08 0.17
N HIS A 92 -0.24 11.69 0.46
CA HIS A 92 0.90 10.97 1.02
C HIS A 92 0.83 10.97 2.55
N LEU A 93 1.32 9.90 3.16
CA LEU A 93 1.57 9.82 4.59
C LEU A 93 3.07 9.83 4.85
N PHE A 94 3.48 10.44 5.95
CA PHE A 94 4.83 10.27 6.46
C PHE A 94 4.88 9.18 7.54
N GLN A 95 6.09 8.69 7.81
CA GLN A 95 6.36 7.90 9.00
C GLN A 95 5.75 8.51 10.26
N CYS A 96 5.23 7.66 11.14
CA CYS A 96 4.43 8.02 12.32
C CYS A 96 3.06 8.68 12.06
N GLN A 97 2.63 8.91 10.82
CA GLN A 97 1.29 9.41 10.54
C GLN A 97 0.27 8.29 10.32
N GLY A 98 -0.76 8.29 11.16
CA GLY A 98 -1.76 7.24 11.22
C GLY A 98 -1.15 5.88 11.52
N ILE A 99 -1.99 4.85 11.50
CA ILE A 99 -1.53 3.48 11.76
C ILE A 99 -0.57 2.95 10.68
N VAL A 100 -0.70 3.42 9.44
CA VAL A 100 0.15 3.00 8.31
C VAL A 100 1.55 3.58 8.48
N GLY A 101 1.67 4.90 8.66
CA GLY A 101 2.97 5.54 8.86
C GLY A 101 3.67 5.01 10.10
N THR A 102 2.93 4.73 11.18
CA THR A 102 3.50 4.07 12.37
C THR A 102 3.97 2.65 12.08
N ALA A 103 3.19 1.83 11.36
CA ALA A 103 3.57 0.47 11.02
C ALA A 103 4.87 0.42 10.22
N PHE A 104 5.07 1.35 9.27
CA PHE A 104 6.35 1.53 8.58
C PHE A 104 7.49 1.91 9.52
N THR A 105 7.25 2.79 10.50
CA THR A 105 8.29 3.22 11.45
C THR A 105 8.77 2.10 12.36
N ILE A 106 7.84 1.32 12.93
CA ILE A 106 8.16 0.32 13.96
C ILE A 106 8.32 -1.09 13.40
N ASN A 107 7.98 -1.29 12.13
CA ASN A 107 7.92 -2.59 11.45
C ASN A 107 7.13 -3.65 12.24
N LYS A 108 5.95 -3.25 12.73
CA LYS A 108 5.00 -4.13 13.46
C LYS A 108 3.57 -3.78 13.07
N PRO A 109 2.63 -4.74 13.23
CA PRO A 109 1.21 -4.45 13.06
C PRO A 109 0.74 -3.33 14.00
N CYS A 110 -0.10 -2.44 13.49
CA CYS A 110 -0.74 -1.38 14.25
C CYS A 110 -2.26 -1.51 14.12
N PHE A 111 -2.97 -1.18 15.19
CA PHE A 111 -4.43 -1.20 15.23
C PHE A 111 -4.93 0.06 15.91
N ALA A 112 -5.95 0.69 15.33
CA ALA A 112 -6.69 1.78 15.94
C ALA A 112 -8.17 1.42 15.96
N THR A 113 -8.80 1.58 17.13
CA THR A 113 -10.25 1.40 17.30
C THR A 113 -11.05 2.54 16.70
N ASP A 114 -10.48 3.74 16.64
CA ASP A 114 -11.12 4.92 16.04
C ASP A 114 -10.13 5.83 15.31
N ILE A 115 -10.01 5.66 13.99
CA ILE A 115 -9.17 6.51 13.12
C ILE A 115 -9.74 7.92 12.92
N LYS A 116 -11.00 8.15 13.30
CA LYS A 116 -11.62 9.48 13.27
C LYS A 116 -11.20 10.33 14.46
N ALA A 117 -10.65 9.74 15.52
CA ALA A 117 -10.24 10.47 16.71
C ALA A 117 -8.92 11.23 16.51
N PHE A 118 -8.10 10.82 15.54
CA PHE A 118 -6.82 11.48 15.26
C PHE A 118 -7.01 12.94 14.80
N SER A 119 -6.07 13.78 15.22
CA SER A 119 -5.90 15.12 14.65
C SER A 119 -5.39 15.04 13.21
N LYS A 120 -5.47 16.15 12.47
CA LYS A 120 -4.95 16.25 11.10
C LYS A 120 -3.43 16.00 11.03
N THR A 121 -2.69 16.38 12.07
CA THR A 121 -1.23 16.18 12.14
C THR A 121 -0.86 14.73 12.42
N GLU A 122 -1.64 14.06 13.27
CA GLU A 122 -1.44 12.63 13.58
C GLU A 122 -1.89 11.74 12.43
N TYR A 123 -3.01 12.04 11.78
CA TYR A 123 -3.49 11.30 10.61
C TYR A 123 -4.17 12.25 9.62
N PRO A 124 -3.49 12.62 8.52
CA PRO A 124 -4.02 13.54 7.51
C PRO A 124 -5.37 13.11 6.90
N LEU A 125 -5.62 11.80 6.82
CA LEU A 125 -6.85 11.22 6.27
C LEU A 125 -8.00 11.09 7.29
N SER A 126 -7.80 11.49 8.56
CA SER A 126 -8.82 11.40 9.62
C SER A 126 -10.12 12.13 9.27
N HIS A 127 -10.04 13.25 8.54
CA HIS A 127 -11.23 13.96 8.08
C HIS A 127 -12.02 13.17 7.04
N HIS A 128 -11.35 12.54 6.07
CA HIS A 128 -12.00 11.64 5.11
C HIS A 128 -12.61 10.44 5.82
N ALA A 129 -11.93 9.84 6.79
CA ALA A 129 -12.49 8.73 7.57
C ALA A 129 -13.81 9.11 8.28
N ARG A 130 -13.92 10.36 8.76
CA ARG A 130 -15.18 10.89 9.34
C ARG A 130 -16.28 10.99 8.29
N MET A 131 -15.97 11.54 7.11
CA MET A 131 -16.95 11.73 6.04
C MET A 131 -17.52 10.39 5.53
N PHE A 132 -16.66 9.37 5.42
CA PHE A 132 -17.04 8.04 4.92
C PHE A 132 -17.36 7.04 6.03
N GLY A 133 -17.45 7.47 7.29
CA GLY A 133 -17.89 6.61 8.41
C GLY A 133 -16.93 5.49 8.80
N LEU A 134 -15.69 5.47 8.31
CA LEU A 134 -14.67 4.48 8.71
C LEU A 134 -14.22 4.70 10.15
N HIS A 135 -14.20 3.64 10.96
CA HIS A 135 -13.92 3.74 12.40
C HIS A 135 -12.64 3.02 12.81
N ALA A 136 -12.62 1.69 12.79
CA ALA A 136 -11.42 0.94 13.14
C ALA A 136 -10.58 0.64 11.90
N ALA A 137 -9.27 0.52 12.07
CA ALA A 137 -8.39 0.05 11.01
C ALA A 137 -7.18 -0.70 11.59
N VAL A 138 -6.64 -1.60 10.80
CA VAL A 138 -5.42 -2.35 11.07
C VAL A 138 -4.43 -2.07 9.94
N ALA A 139 -3.14 -1.99 10.28
CA ALA A 139 -2.05 -1.84 9.34
C ALA A 139 -1.05 -2.97 9.63
N ILE A 140 -0.70 -3.77 8.63
CA ILE A 140 0.16 -4.95 8.78
C ILE A 140 1.36 -4.81 7.85
N PRO A 141 2.60 -4.71 8.38
CA PRO A 141 3.79 -4.78 7.55
C PRO A 141 3.81 -6.10 6.79
N PHE A 142 3.99 -6.01 5.48
CA PHE A 142 4.03 -7.13 4.58
C PHE A 142 5.38 -7.20 3.87
N ARG A 143 5.92 -8.41 3.77
CA ARG A 143 7.20 -8.67 3.14
C ARG A 143 7.02 -9.73 2.07
N SER A 144 7.18 -9.31 0.82
CA SER A 144 7.36 -10.24 -0.29
C SER A 144 8.82 -10.67 -0.39
N VAL A 145 9.05 -11.90 -0.85
CA VAL A 145 10.39 -12.39 -1.19
C VAL A 145 10.99 -11.67 -2.41
N TYR A 146 10.16 -10.95 -3.17
CA TYR A 146 10.55 -10.24 -4.39
C TYR A 146 10.84 -8.74 -4.18
N THR A 147 10.33 -8.13 -3.10
CA THR A 147 10.39 -6.67 -2.91
C THR A 147 11.56 -6.23 -2.03
N GLY A 148 11.87 -6.91 -0.93
CA GLY A 148 12.85 -6.43 0.05
C GLY A 148 12.26 -6.41 1.46
N PRO A 149 12.95 -5.85 2.47
CA PRO A 149 12.44 -5.79 3.84
C PRO A 149 11.30 -4.77 4.05
N ALA A 150 10.11 -5.23 4.48
CA ALA A 150 8.95 -4.42 4.88
C ALA A 150 8.63 -3.25 3.94
N ASP A 151 8.66 -3.54 2.64
CA ASP A 151 8.41 -2.59 1.58
C ASP A 151 6.94 -2.17 1.50
N LEU A 152 6.03 -2.94 2.08
CA LEU A 152 4.59 -2.72 1.99
C LEU A 152 3.92 -2.76 3.36
N VAL A 153 2.81 -2.05 3.48
CA VAL A 153 1.86 -2.17 4.59
C VAL A 153 0.47 -2.40 4.00
N LEU A 154 -0.21 -3.44 4.46
CA LEU A 154 -1.60 -3.80 4.10
C LEU A 154 -2.60 -3.27 5.13
#